data_AF-A0A9P7F5H6-F1
#
_entry.id   AF-A0A9P7F5H6-F1
#
_cell.length_a   1.000
_cell.length_b   1.000
_cell.length_c   1.000
_cell.angle_alpha   90.00
_cell.angle_beta   90.00
_cell.angle_gamma   90.00
#
_symmetry.space_group_name_H-M   'P 1'
#
loop_
_entity.id
_entity.type
_entity.pdbx_description
1 polymer ?
#
loop_
_entity_poly.entity_id
_entity_poly.type
_entity_poly.pdbx_seq_one_letter_code
_entity_poly.pdbx_strand_id
1 'polypeptide(L)'
;VHWLRAKALRDRWEEEMILVQLEMDWTCNFFLWKAAQWGDRMQESLEKRLPGHACYSGRQSQMYSLLGQDAQAAFQDLRNVLTEAGDE
;
A
#
# COMPACT_ATOMS: atom_id res chain seq x y z
N VAL A 1 13.31 -34.13 18.39
CA VAL A 1 13.55 -33.34 17.16
C VAL A 1 12.26 -32.85 16.48
N HIS A 2 11.11 -33.55 16.58
CA HIS A 2 9.89 -33.14 15.88
C HIS A 2 9.24 -31.84 16.41
N TRP A 3 9.27 -31.61 17.72
CA TRP A 3 8.66 -30.44 18.36
C TRP A 3 9.37 -29.11 18.02
N LEU A 4 10.69 -29.11 17.86
CA LEU A 4 11.47 -27.93 17.48
C LEU A 4 11.12 -27.45 16.07
N ARG A 5 10.93 -28.39 15.13
CA ARG A 5 10.49 -28.06 13.76
C ARG A 5 9.07 -27.51 13.74
N ALA A 6 8.17 -28.11 14.51
CA ALA A 6 6.80 -27.62 14.63
C ALA A 6 6.74 -26.23 15.28
N LYS A 7 7.57 -25.96 16.29
CA LYS A 7 7.69 -24.64 16.90
C LYS A 7 8.22 -23.61 15.89
N ALA A 8 9.34 -23.90 15.23
CA ALA A 8 9.93 -22.99 14.25
C ALA A 8 8.97 -22.65 13.09
N LEU A 9 8.12 -23.60 12.67
CA LEU A 9 7.07 -23.33 11.69
C LEU A 9 6.01 -22.37 12.22
N ARG A 10 5.55 -22.55 13.46
CA ARG A 10 4.59 -21.61 14.07
C ARG A 10 5.17 -20.21 14.23
N ASP A 11 6.38 -20.11 14.78
CA ASP A 11 7.07 -18.84 14.98
C ASP A 11 7.22 -18.10 13.63
N ARG A 12 7.59 -18.83 12.57
CA ARG A 12 7.66 -18.27 11.21
C ARG A 12 6.30 -17.78 10.67
N TRP A 13 5.22 -18.54 10.89
CA TRP A 13 3.89 -18.11 10.47
C TRP A 13 3.43 -16.85 11.20
N GLU A 14 3.73 -16.74 12.49
CA GLU A 14 3.47 -15.53 13.28
C GLU A 14 4.26 -14.33 12.73
N GLU A 15 5.54 -14.51 12.42
CA GLU A 15 6.37 -13.49 11.78
C GLU A 15 5.82 -13.07 10.41
N GLU A 16 5.50 -14.03 9.54
CA GLU A 16 4.97 -13.76 8.20
C GLU A 16 3.64 -13.00 8.26
N MET A 17 2.76 -13.31 9.22
CA MET A 17 1.51 -12.57 9.43
C MET A 17 1.74 -11.11 9.81
N ILE A 18 2.75 -10.81 10.63
CA ILE A 18 3.11 -9.44 10.98
C ILE A 18 3.70 -8.72 9.76
N LEU A 19 4.60 -9.37 9.02
CA LEU A 19 5.24 -8.80 7.84
C LEU A 19 4.22 -8.44 6.75
N VAL A 20 3.27 -9.34 6.47
CA VAL A 20 2.22 -9.09 5.46
C VAL A 20 1.38 -7.87 5.82
N GLN A 21 1.02 -7.69 7.09
CA GLN A 21 0.27 -6.50 7.54
C GLN A 21 1.09 -5.21 7.36
N LEU A 22 2.38 -5.24 7.68
CA LEU A 22 3.27 -4.09 7.46
C LEU A 22 3.45 -3.78 5.97
N GLU A 23 3.58 -4.81 5.12
CA GLU A 23 3.68 -4.64 3.67
C GLU A 23 2.40 -4.04 3.08
N MET A 24 1.22 -4.40 3.59
CA MET A 24 -0.06 -3.77 3.20
C MET A 24 -0.04 -2.26 3.48
N ASP A 25 0.35 -1.87 4.71
CA ASP A 25 0.46 -0.46 5.09
C ASP A 25 1.49 0.29 4.23
N TRP A 26 2.66 -0.32 4.00
CA TRP A 26 3.70 0.25 3.14
C TRP A 26 3.26 0.40 1.69
N THR A 27 2.47 -0.54 1.17
CA THR A 27 1.95 -0.49 -0.21
C THR A 27 1.02 0.71 -0.38
N CYS A 28 0.09 0.92 0.55
CA CYS A 28 -0.78 2.10 0.57
C CYS A 28 0.02 3.40 0.64
N ASN A 29 0.97 3.46 1.58
CA ASN A 29 1.83 4.64 1.75
C ASN A 29 2.67 4.92 0.50
N PHE A 30 3.18 3.88 -0.16
CA PHE A 30 3.93 4.02 -1.40
C PHE A 30 3.06 4.63 -2.50
N PHE A 31 1.84 4.15 -2.71
CA PHE A 31 0.96 4.70 -3.74
C PHE A 31 0.60 6.16 -3.48
N LEU A 32 0.25 6.52 -2.24
CA LEU A 32 -0.06 7.91 -1.89
C LEU A 32 1.16 8.82 -2.03
N TRP A 33 2.34 8.37 -1.60
CA TRP A 33 3.59 9.11 -1.80
C TRP A 33 3.89 9.30 -3.30
N LYS A 34 3.70 8.27 -4.12
CA LYS A 34 3.87 8.37 -5.59
C LYS A 34 2.86 9.35 -6.20
N ALA A 35 1.62 9.35 -5.74
CA ALA A 35 0.60 10.27 -6.20
C ALA A 35 0.99 11.73 -5.93
N ALA A 36 1.46 12.02 -4.71
CA ALA A 36 1.95 13.34 -4.32
C ALA A 36 3.15 13.78 -5.18
N GLN A 37 4.16 12.91 -5.34
CA GLN A 37 5.33 13.19 -6.18
C GLN A 37 4.97 13.51 -7.63
N TRP A 38 3.96 12.85 -8.21
CA TRP A 38 3.46 13.17 -9.54
C TRP A 38 2.67 14.48 -9.58
N GLY A 39 1.97 14.83 -8.50
CA GLY A 39 1.32 16.13 -8.33
C GLY A 39 2.33 17.27 -8.32
N ASP A 40 3.44 17.12 -7.57
CA ASP A 40 4.53 18.10 -7.55
C ASP A 40 5.13 18.30 -8.95
N ARG A 41 5.37 17.20 -9.69
CA ARG A 41 5.87 17.25 -11.07
C ARG A 41 4.90 17.91 -12.05
N MET A 42 3.59 17.71 -11.84
CA MET A 42 2.57 18.39 -12.62
C MET A 42 2.69 19.90 -12.41
N GLN A 43 2.79 20.35 -11.17
CA GLN A 43 2.94 21.76 -10.83
C GLN A 43 4.22 22.37 -11.43
N GLU A 44 5.36 21.68 -11.30
CA GLU A 44 6.63 22.10 -11.91
C GLU A 44 6.52 22.21 -13.45
N SER A 45 5.80 21.28 -14.08
CA SER A 45 5.58 21.30 -15.53
C SER A 45 4.69 22.45 -15.98
N LEU A 46 3.69 22.83 -15.16
CA LEU A 46 2.85 24.00 -15.41
C LEU A 46 3.68 25.29 -15.33
N GLU A 47 4.54 25.42 -14.32
CA GLU A 47 5.45 26.56 -14.16
C GLU A 47 6.41 26.70 -15.35
N LYS A 48 6.91 25.57 -15.86
CA LYS A 48 7.76 25.52 -17.06
C LYS A 48 7.01 25.67 -18.39
N ARG A 49 5.68 25.84 -18.36
CA ARG A 49 4.79 25.93 -19.53
C ARG A 49 4.90 24.72 -20.46
N LEU A 50 4.97 23.53 -19.87
CA LEU A 50 5.04 22.23 -20.55
C LEU A 50 3.71 21.47 -20.40
N PRO A 51 2.66 21.83 -21.17
CA PRO A 51 1.30 21.34 -20.92
C PRO A 51 1.15 19.82 -21.09
N GLY A 52 1.89 19.21 -22.02
CA GLY A 52 1.88 17.75 -22.20
C GLY A 52 2.45 17.00 -21.00
N HIS A 53 3.54 17.51 -20.42
CA HIS A 53 4.16 16.94 -19.22
C HIS A 53 3.26 17.11 -17.99
N ALA A 54 2.61 18.27 -17.86
CA ALA A 54 1.62 18.51 -16.82
C ALA A 54 0.44 17.53 -16.92
N CYS A 55 -0.12 17.35 -18.12
CA CYS A 55 -1.22 16.42 -18.36
C CYS A 55 -0.85 14.97 -18.01
N TYR A 56 0.31 14.51 -18.48
CA TYR A 56 0.79 13.16 -18.18
C TYR A 56 1.03 12.96 -16.68
N SER A 57 1.68 13.93 -16.01
CA SER A 57 1.96 13.87 -14.57
C SER A 57 0.67 13.87 -13.76
N GLY A 58 -0.32 14.68 -14.13
CA GLY A 58 -1.64 14.69 -13.51
C GLY A 58 -2.35 13.34 -13.63
N ARG A 59 -2.32 12.72 -14.82
CA ARG A 59 -2.85 11.36 -15.02
C ARG A 59 -2.16 10.33 -14.13
N GLN A 60 -0.84 10.39 -14.01
CA GLN A 60 -0.08 9.49 -13.14
C GLN A 60 -0.45 9.71 -11.67
N SER A 61 -0.54 10.97 -11.22
CA SER A 61 -0.95 11.31 -9.86
C SER A 61 -2.33 10.71 -9.52
N GLN A 62 -3.30 10.90 -10.41
CA GLN A 62 -4.65 10.35 -10.25
C GLN A 62 -4.65 8.81 -10.19
N MET A 63 -3.92 8.16 -11.10
CA MET A 63 -3.82 6.69 -11.13
C MET A 63 -3.28 6.13 -9.81
N TYR A 64 -2.19 6.71 -9.29
CA TYR A 64 -1.62 6.28 -8.02
C TYR A 64 -2.54 6.59 -6.83
N SER A 65 -3.28 7.71 -6.86
CA SER A 65 -4.25 8.03 -5.82
C SER A 65 -5.37 6.99 -5.76
N LEU A 66 -5.89 6.56 -6.91
CA LEU A 66 -6.92 5.51 -6.98
C LEU A 66 -6.38 4.18 -6.47
N LEU A 67 -5.18 3.77 -6.91
CA LEU A 67 -4.53 2.56 -6.39
C LEU A 67 -4.36 2.59 -4.87
N GLY A 68 -3.96 3.73 -4.31
CA GLY A 68 -3.84 3.91 -2.87
C GLY A 68 -5.18 3.79 -2.14
N GLN A 69 -6.24 4.41 -2.66
CA GLN A 69 -7.58 4.35 -2.08
C GLN A 69 -8.17 2.92 -2.15
N ASP A 70 -8.05 2.26 -3.30
CA ASP A 70 -8.54 0.90 -3.51
C ASP A 70 -7.80 -0.09 -2.60
N ALA A 71 -6.47 0.05 -2.49
CA ALA A 71 -5.67 -0.79 -1.59
C ALA A 71 -6.05 -0.57 -0.12
N GLN A 72 -6.23 0.68 0.31
CA GLN A 72 -6.66 0.99 1.68
C GLN A 72 -8.02 0.39 2.01
N ALA A 73 -8.99 0.52 1.10
CA ALA A 73 -10.32 -0.05 1.27
C ALA A 73 -10.23 -1.58 1.41
N ALA A 74 -9.55 -2.25 0.47
CA ALA A 74 -9.41 -3.71 0.48
C ALA A 74 -8.69 -4.21 1.75
N PHE A 75 -7.64 -3.54 2.21
CA PHE A 75 -6.90 -3.97 3.40
C PHE A 75 -7.65 -3.67 4.70
N GLN A 76 -8.41 -2.57 4.76
CA GLN A 76 -9.26 -2.29 5.90
C GLN A 76 -10.36 -3.34 6.05
N ASP A 77 -10.99 -3.75 4.94
CA ASP A 77 -12.00 -4.82 4.94
C ASP A 77 -11.41 -6.15 5.43
N LEU A 78 -10.22 -6.53 4.93
CA LEU A 78 -9.52 -7.72 5.40
C LEU A 78 -9.18 -7.65 6.89
N ARG A 79 -8.76 -6.48 7.38
CA ARG A 79 -8.45 -6.28 8.81
C ARG A 79 -9.69 -6.45 9.67
N ASN A 80 -10.84 -5.95 9.23
CA ASN A 80 -12.11 -6.12 9.93
C ASN A 80 -12.48 -7.61 10.02
N VAL A 81 -12.40 -8.35 8.91
CA VAL A 81 -12.66 -9.81 8.88
C VAL A 81 -11.73 -10.58 9.82
N LEU A 82 -10.44 -10.24 9.85
CA LEU A 82 -9.47 -10.89 10.76
C LEU A 82 -9.76 -10.58 12.23
N THR A 83 -10.31 -9.40 12.53
CA THR A 83 -10.67 -9.03 13.90
C THR A 83 -11.91 -9.81 14.37
N GLU A 84 -12.91 -9.93 13.50
CA GLU A 84 -14.13 -10.72 13.77
C GLU A 84 -13.84 -12.22 13.96
N ALA A 85 -12.92 -12.78 13.17
CA ALA A 85 -12.54 -14.19 13.27
C ALA A 85 -11.66 -14.54 14.50
N GLY A 86 -11.08 -13.54 15.16
CA GLY A 86 -10.28 -13.72 16.38
C GLY A 86 -11.10 -13.68 17.68
N ASP A 87 -12.35 -13.21 17.61
CA ASP A 87 -13.27 -13.07 18.74
C ASP A 87 -14.19 -14.30 18.93
N GLU A 88 -14.14 -15.30 18.03
CA GLU A 88 -14.81 -16.62 18.13
C GLU A 88 -13.89 -17.72 18.71
#